data_AF-A0A8E2AR24-F1
#
_entry.id   AF-A0A8E2AR24-F1
#
_cell.length_a   1.000
_cell.length_b   1.000
_cell.length_c   1.000
_cell.angle_alpha   90.00
_cell.angle_beta   90.00
_cell.angle_gamma   90.00
#
_symmetry.space_group_name_H-M   'P 1'
#
loop_
_entity.id
_entity.type
_entity.pdbx_description
1 polymer ?
#
loop_
_entity_poly.entity_id
_entity_poly.type
_entity_poly.pdbx_seq_one_letter_code
_entity_poly.pdbx_strand_id
1 'polypeptide(L)'
;MAFVRSEIGVHKIPDGVVMYDNMAEYCSLKIATQYNHNEQPALTEILEECSKYLGSNPSETLLVRAQERDILLTQTSASYLSGCGLRRSSAEGALRMWDGITDPQNPELVHGASAETVAKAFSSSAKAYFDKYMTPPDALETLAREERWFERRHGVGGSPACGLPVHGSETPRFRAFKHLWKAVNDRMKEVHAEEQRRQAKIAKAPNAYTCAREGCGIQATNKAAFKSCGGSCPPEIKPHYCSKECQRTDWRQRHKRICRPGSDIPVNALVLHDSSAVLQLGKPGASFDEVDVVNEEEGPGTQINIPGPDGSQYTVKSQNLSPDFMRYLRDNVSNS
;
A
#
# COMPACT_ATOMS: atom_id res chain seq x y z
N MET A 1 -4.32 -10.17 5.07
CA MET A 1 -4.28 -8.80 4.52
C MET A 1 -4.83 -7.82 5.53
N ALA A 2 -3.96 -7.09 6.23
CA ALA A 2 -4.33 -5.70 6.45
C ALA A 2 -4.39 -5.11 5.04
N PHE A 3 -5.56 -4.68 4.57
CA PHE A 3 -5.52 -3.58 3.62
C PHE A 3 -4.82 -2.49 4.40
N VAL A 4 -3.51 -2.35 4.19
CA VAL A 4 -2.84 -1.12 4.51
C VAL A 4 -3.71 -0.12 3.79
N ARG A 5 -4.41 0.72 4.55
CA ARG A 5 -4.95 1.94 4.02
C ARG A 5 -3.68 2.62 3.51
N SER A 6 -3.35 2.40 2.24
CA SER A 6 -2.20 3.04 1.60
C SER A 6 -2.65 4.47 1.39
N GLU A 7 -2.77 5.18 2.50
CA GLU A 7 -2.77 6.62 2.52
C GLU A 7 -1.38 6.95 1.98
N ILE A 8 -1.35 7.39 0.72
CA ILE A 8 -0.16 8.01 0.17
C ILE A 8 -0.04 9.33 0.89
N GLY A 9 0.57 9.29 2.07
CA GLY A 9 1.00 10.47 2.78
C GLY A 9 2.18 11.04 2.03
N VAL A 10 2.00 12.22 1.42
CA VAL A 10 3.12 13.01 0.92
C VAL A 10 3.70 13.70 2.14
N HIS A 11 4.79 13.17 2.66
CA HIS A 11 5.47 13.75 3.81
C HIS A 11 6.74 14.47 3.34
N LYS A 12 6.90 15.73 3.75
CA LYS A 12 8.17 16.43 3.59
C LYS A 12 9.21 15.74 4.44
N ILE A 13 10.31 15.32 3.83
CA ILE A 13 11.46 14.77 4.55
C ILE A 13 12.10 15.93 5.33
N PRO A 14 12.26 15.83 6.67
CA PRO A 14 12.87 16.89 7.46
C PRO A 14 14.31 17.19 7.01
N ASP A 15 14.72 18.45 7.13
CA ASP A 15 16.06 18.89 6.75
C ASP A 15 17.12 18.15 7.59
N GLY A 16 18.15 17.60 6.93
CA GLY A 16 19.22 16.85 7.59
C GLY A 16 18.96 15.35 7.81
N VAL A 17 17.78 14.85 7.42
CA VAL A 17 17.50 13.40 7.40
C VAL A 17 18.22 12.74 6.23
N VAL A 18 19.08 11.77 6.53
CA VAL A 18 19.76 10.95 5.52
C VAL A 18 18.84 9.78 5.17
N MET A 19 18.45 9.68 3.91
CA MET A 19 17.66 8.56 3.41
C MET A 19 18.57 7.41 3.01
N TYR A 20 18.33 6.23 3.58
CA TYR A 20 19.01 4.99 3.22
C TYR A 20 18.14 4.15 2.29
N ASP A 21 18.78 3.28 1.51
CA ASP A 21 18.08 2.30 0.69
C ASP A 21 17.15 1.44 1.56
N ASN A 22 15.90 1.29 1.13
CA ASN A 22 14.81 0.59 1.82
C ASN A 22 14.45 1.13 3.23
N MET A 23 14.80 2.39 3.53
CA MET A 23 14.48 2.99 4.82
C MET A 23 12.98 3.18 5.04
N ALA A 24 12.20 3.44 3.98
CA ALA A 24 10.75 3.58 4.08
C ALA A 24 10.09 2.27 4.54
N GLU A 25 10.55 1.13 4.01
CA GLU A 25 10.13 -0.22 4.38
C GLU A 25 10.51 -0.52 5.84
N TYR A 26 11.70 -0.08 6.27
CA TYR A 26 12.15 -0.19 7.66
C TYR A 26 11.25 0.59 8.63
N CYS A 27 10.98 1.87 8.34
CA CYS A 27 10.07 2.70 9.14
C CYS A 27 8.67 2.11 9.18
N SER A 28 8.13 1.67 8.04
CA SER A 28 6.81 1.04 7.93
C SER A 28 6.73 -0.23 8.76
N LEU A 29 7.77 -1.06 8.71
CA LEU A 29 7.86 -2.26 9.54
C LEU A 29 7.85 -1.90 11.03
N LYS A 30 8.65 -0.91 11.46
CA LYS A 30 8.67 -0.47 12.85
C LYS A 30 7.31 0.05 13.30
N ILE A 31 6.66 0.93 12.53
CA ILE A 31 5.30 1.43 12.84
C ILE A 31 4.32 0.26 13.01
N ALA A 32 4.38 -0.73 12.11
CA ALA A 32 3.45 -1.85 12.11
C ALA A 32 3.67 -2.84 13.27
N THR A 33 4.90 -3.00 13.76
CA THR A 33 5.23 -4.10 14.68
C THR A 33 5.82 -3.68 16.02
N GLN A 34 6.31 -2.44 16.15
CA GLN A 34 7.05 -1.96 17.32
C GLN A 34 6.35 -0.86 18.11
N TYR A 35 5.24 -0.31 17.61
CA TYR A 35 4.45 0.71 18.32
C TYR A 35 3.05 0.18 18.63
N ASN A 36 2.43 0.75 19.66
CA ASN A 36 1.04 0.48 19.97
C ASN A 36 0.17 1.03 18.84
N HIS A 37 -0.86 0.28 18.44
CA HIS A 37 -1.80 0.72 17.41
C HIS A 37 -2.46 2.07 17.73
N ASN A 38 -2.70 2.34 19.02
CA ASN A 38 -3.33 3.58 19.48
C ASN A 38 -2.34 4.74 19.66
N GLU A 39 -1.03 4.49 19.57
CA GLU A 39 0.03 5.45 19.88
C GLU A 39 1.15 5.30 18.81
N GLN A 40 0.78 5.48 17.54
CA GLN A 40 1.76 5.47 16.46
C GLN A 40 2.44 6.84 16.35
N PRO A 41 3.78 6.89 16.22
CA PRO A 41 4.50 8.14 16.02
C PRO A 41 4.16 8.73 14.66
N ALA A 42 4.37 10.04 14.50
CA ALA A 42 4.28 10.66 13.18
C ALA A 42 5.36 10.08 12.24
N LEU A 43 5.06 9.98 10.94
CA LEU A 43 6.03 9.40 9.99
C LEU A 43 7.36 10.18 9.96
N THR A 44 7.31 11.50 10.12
CA THR A 44 8.50 12.35 10.18
C THR A 44 9.38 12.04 11.38
N GLU A 45 8.79 11.79 12.55
CA GLU A 45 9.51 11.43 13.77
C GLU A 45 10.22 10.08 13.62
N ILE A 46 9.53 9.07 13.06
CA ILE A 46 10.15 7.75 12.85
C ILE A 46 11.25 7.80 11.78
N LEU A 47 11.12 8.66 10.76
CA LEU A 47 12.15 8.86 9.74
C LEU A 47 13.41 9.46 10.37
N GLU A 48 13.27 10.51 11.18
CA GLU A 48 14.40 11.11 11.91
C GLU A 48 15.07 10.09 12.85
N GLU A 49 14.28 9.36 13.63
CA GLU A 49 14.76 8.31 14.54
C GLU A 49 15.55 7.24 13.78
N CYS A 50 15.00 6.74 12.68
CA CYS A 50 15.65 5.69 11.89
C CYS A 50 16.91 6.20 11.18
N SER A 51 16.90 7.43 10.64
CA SER A 51 18.08 8.02 9.98
C SER A 51 19.23 8.16 10.96
N LYS A 52 18.95 8.70 12.15
CA LYS A 52 19.95 8.85 13.22
C LYS A 52 20.47 7.48 13.68
N TYR A 53 19.57 6.51 13.85
CA TYR A 53 19.95 5.16 14.27
C TYR A 53 20.86 4.47 13.25
N LEU A 54 20.47 4.46 11.98
CA LEU A 54 21.23 3.83 10.90
C LEU A 54 22.58 4.51 10.68
N GLY A 55 22.63 5.85 10.77
CA GLY A 55 23.90 6.59 10.69
C GLY A 55 24.87 6.30 11.84
N SER A 56 24.33 5.99 13.02
CA SER A 56 25.14 5.64 14.19
C SER A 56 25.50 4.15 14.26
N ASN A 57 24.81 3.30 13.49
CA ASN A 57 24.98 1.85 13.50
C ASN A 57 25.00 1.30 12.06
N PRO A 58 26.12 1.47 11.33
CA PRO A 58 26.27 0.89 9.99
C PRO A 58 26.07 -0.63 10.04
N SER A 59 25.52 -1.19 8.97
CA SER A 59 25.14 -2.61 8.90
C SER A 59 26.27 -3.58 9.21
N GLU A 60 27.51 -3.24 8.83
CA GLU A 60 28.71 -4.02 9.14
C GLU A 60 28.92 -4.14 10.66
N THR A 61 28.62 -3.07 11.39
CA THR A 61 28.74 -3.04 12.86
C THR A 61 27.57 -3.71 13.56
N LEU A 62 26.37 -3.64 12.97
CA LEU A 62 25.16 -4.25 13.53
C LEU A 62 25.28 -5.77 13.62
N LEU A 63 25.76 -6.43 12.57
CA LEU A 63 25.88 -7.89 12.55
C LEU A 63 26.88 -8.42 13.58
N VAL A 64 27.99 -7.70 13.79
CA VAL A 64 29.00 -8.05 14.80
C VAL A 64 28.41 -7.88 16.21
N ARG A 65 27.75 -6.74 16.45
CA ARG A 65 27.22 -6.40 17.78
C ARG A 65 25.91 -7.10 18.13
N ALA A 66 25.20 -7.66 17.15
CA ALA A 66 23.99 -8.44 17.38
C ALA A 66 24.24 -9.68 18.27
N GLN A 67 25.50 -10.12 18.39
CA GLN A 67 25.90 -11.19 19.31
C GLN A 67 25.97 -10.73 20.77
N GLU A 68 26.00 -9.42 21.03
CA GLU A 68 26.32 -8.89 22.36
C GLU A 68 25.09 -8.37 23.14
N ARG A 69 23.97 -8.00 22.48
CA ARG A 69 22.80 -7.36 23.15
C ARG A 69 21.44 -7.53 22.45
N ASP A 70 20.38 -7.62 23.25
CA ASP A 70 18.98 -7.84 22.82
C ASP A 70 18.38 -6.75 21.92
N ILE A 71 18.63 -5.47 22.21
CA ILE A 71 18.06 -4.36 21.42
C ILE A 71 18.56 -4.40 19.98
N LEU A 72 19.82 -4.78 19.78
CA LEU A 72 20.43 -4.86 18.45
C LEU A 72 19.87 -6.02 17.64
N LEU A 73 19.43 -7.11 18.28
CA LEU A 73 18.75 -8.20 17.59
C LEU A 73 17.47 -7.71 16.92
N THR A 74 16.62 -6.93 17.60
CA THR A 74 15.36 -6.45 17.00
C THR A 74 15.58 -5.55 15.78
N GLN A 75 16.56 -4.63 15.85
CA GLN A 75 16.86 -3.71 14.75
C GLN A 75 17.57 -4.43 13.59
N THR A 76 18.48 -5.35 13.89
CA THR A 76 19.13 -6.20 12.87
C THR A 76 18.10 -7.07 12.15
N SER A 77 17.14 -7.65 12.90
CA SER A 77 16.05 -8.44 12.32
C SER A 77 15.14 -7.58 11.42
N ALA A 78 14.81 -6.36 11.85
CA ALA A 78 14.04 -5.43 11.03
C ALA A 78 14.79 -5.02 9.75
N SER A 79 16.12 -4.90 9.83
CA SER A 79 16.99 -4.63 8.67
C SER A 79 16.96 -5.81 7.70
N TYR A 80 17.04 -7.06 8.20
CA TYR A 80 16.84 -8.25 7.37
C TYR A 80 15.48 -8.24 6.68
N LEU A 81 14.38 -7.96 7.39
CA LEU A 81 13.06 -8.05 6.77
C LEU A 81 12.80 -6.94 5.74
N SER A 82 13.24 -5.72 6.02
CA SER A 82 13.09 -4.56 5.11
C SER A 82 14.12 -4.53 3.99
N GLY A 83 15.30 -5.15 4.18
CA GLY A 83 16.46 -4.96 3.31
C GLY A 83 17.21 -3.64 3.55
N CYS A 84 16.84 -2.86 4.57
CA CYS A 84 17.49 -1.59 4.86
C CYS A 84 18.93 -1.80 5.33
N GLY A 85 19.87 -1.13 4.66
CA GLY A 85 21.31 -1.29 4.91
C GLY A 85 21.87 -2.67 4.53
N LEU A 86 21.10 -3.54 3.88
CA LEU A 86 21.54 -4.85 3.43
C LEU A 86 21.46 -4.96 1.92
N ARG A 87 22.17 -5.94 1.34
CA ARG A 87 22.13 -6.19 -0.11
C ARG A 87 20.76 -6.68 -0.58
N ARG A 88 20.00 -7.34 0.29
CA ARG A 88 18.64 -7.83 0.01
C ARG A 88 17.87 -8.01 1.31
N SER A 89 16.54 -7.94 1.20
CA SER A 89 15.65 -8.41 2.25
C SER A 89 15.70 -9.93 2.38
N SER A 90 15.47 -10.43 3.58
CA SER A 90 15.36 -11.85 3.90
C SER A 90 14.44 -12.08 5.08
N ALA A 91 13.27 -12.66 4.82
CA ALA A 91 12.32 -13.03 5.86
C ALA A 91 12.89 -14.10 6.80
N GLU A 92 13.67 -15.04 6.26
CA GLU A 92 14.30 -16.10 7.06
C GLU A 92 15.44 -15.59 7.94
N GLY A 93 16.24 -14.64 7.44
CA GLY A 93 17.24 -13.97 8.26
C GLY A 93 16.60 -13.23 9.44
N ALA A 94 15.53 -12.47 9.18
CA ALA A 94 14.79 -11.76 10.22
C ALA A 94 14.20 -12.72 11.27
N LEU A 95 13.54 -13.78 10.80
CA LEU A 95 12.90 -14.74 11.68
C LEU A 95 13.91 -15.57 12.48
N ARG A 96 15.10 -15.89 11.93
CA ARG A 96 16.18 -16.56 12.69
C ARG A 96 16.61 -15.71 13.88
N MET A 97 16.71 -14.40 13.69
CA MET A 97 17.13 -13.49 14.73
C MET A 97 16.04 -13.29 15.80
N TRP A 98 14.77 -13.15 15.41
CA TRP A 98 13.66 -13.08 16.37
C TRP A 98 13.36 -14.40 17.09
N ASP A 99 13.62 -15.56 16.47
CA ASP A 99 13.55 -16.85 17.16
C ASP A 99 14.51 -16.88 18.35
N GLY A 100 15.68 -16.23 18.26
CA GLY A 100 16.59 -16.08 19.40
C GLY A 100 15.92 -15.45 20.62
N ILE A 101 15.02 -14.47 20.41
CA ILE A 101 14.31 -13.76 21.48
C ILE A 101 13.02 -14.48 21.91
N THR A 102 12.40 -15.24 21.00
CA THR A 102 11.04 -15.77 21.19
C THR A 102 10.98 -17.27 21.46
N ASP A 103 12.06 -18.01 21.19
CA ASP A 103 12.12 -19.45 21.42
C ASP A 103 12.45 -19.76 22.89
N PRO A 104 11.51 -20.33 23.67
CA PRO A 104 11.75 -20.69 25.06
C PRO A 104 12.87 -21.73 25.25
N GLN A 105 13.29 -22.42 24.19
CA GLN A 105 14.45 -23.32 24.22
C GLN A 105 15.79 -22.57 24.19
N ASN A 106 15.78 -21.24 24.00
CA ASN A 106 16.96 -20.38 24.06
C ASN A 106 16.91 -19.47 25.31
N PRO A 107 17.04 -20.05 26.52
CA PRO A 107 16.83 -19.32 27.77
C PRO A 107 17.81 -18.15 27.96
N GLU A 108 19.02 -18.24 27.41
CA GLU A 108 20.03 -17.19 27.56
C GLU A 108 19.56 -15.86 26.94
N LEU A 109 18.97 -15.91 25.75
CA LEU A 109 18.46 -14.72 25.07
C LEU A 109 17.06 -14.33 25.54
N VAL A 110 16.20 -15.29 25.90
CA VAL A 110 14.84 -15.01 26.39
C VAL A 110 14.84 -14.37 27.78
N HIS A 111 15.70 -14.80 28.70
CA HIS A 111 15.71 -14.29 30.07
C HIS A 111 16.31 -12.88 30.23
N GLY A 112 17.14 -12.44 29.28
CA GLY A 112 17.68 -11.08 29.25
C GLY A 112 16.71 -10.04 28.68
N ALA A 113 15.84 -10.48 27.75
CA ALA A 113 14.95 -9.58 27.02
C ALA A 113 13.79 -9.08 27.88
N SER A 114 13.48 -7.79 27.78
CA SER A 114 12.27 -7.23 28.41
C SER A 114 11.00 -7.82 27.77
N ALA A 115 9.91 -7.89 28.54
CA ALA A 115 8.60 -8.34 28.03
C ALA A 115 8.16 -7.54 26.79
N GLU A 116 8.48 -6.24 26.75
CA GLU A 116 8.23 -5.37 25.60
C GLU A 116 9.05 -5.83 24.36
N THR A 117 10.33 -6.13 24.54
CA THR A 117 11.19 -6.63 23.45
C THR A 117 10.68 -7.95 22.89
N VAL A 118 10.26 -8.87 23.76
CA VAL A 118 9.66 -10.15 23.37
C VAL A 118 8.36 -9.92 22.60
N ALA A 119 7.48 -9.01 23.05
CA ALA A 119 6.25 -8.66 22.34
C ALA A 119 6.52 -8.08 20.94
N LYS A 120 7.50 -7.17 20.81
CA LYS A 120 7.93 -6.62 19.51
C LYS A 120 8.48 -7.70 18.58
N ALA A 121 9.26 -8.64 19.12
CA ALA A 121 9.80 -9.76 18.35
C ALA A 121 8.70 -10.71 17.85
N PHE A 122 7.69 -11.02 18.67
CA PHE A 122 6.52 -11.80 18.23
C PHE A 122 5.71 -11.08 17.15
N SER A 123 5.42 -9.79 17.35
CA SER A 123 4.68 -8.97 16.37
C SER A 123 5.42 -8.91 15.03
N SER A 124 6.73 -8.70 15.07
CA SER A 124 7.56 -8.63 13.87
C SER A 124 7.73 -9.99 13.18
N SER A 125 7.83 -11.07 13.95
CA SER A 125 7.81 -12.43 13.41
C SER A 125 6.50 -12.74 12.70
N ALA A 126 5.36 -12.33 13.27
CA ALA A 126 4.06 -12.48 12.62
C ALA A 126 4.00 -11.74 11.27
N LYS A 127 4.58 -10.54 11.18
CA LYS A 127 4.72 -9.80 9.92
C LYS A 127 5.59 -10.53 8.90
N ALA A 128 6.77 -11.02 9.28
CA ALA A 128 7.62 -11.79 8.37
C ALA A 128 6.94 -13.07 7.86
N TYR A 129 6.21 -13.77 8.72
CA TYR A 129 5.44 -14.94 8.29
C TYR A 129 4.29 -14.59 7.34
N PHE A 130 3.63 -13.46 7.58
CA PHE A 130 2.65 -12.94 6.65
C PHE A 130 3.28 -12.61 5.30
N ASP A 131 4.45 -11.97 5.28
CA ASP A 131 5.18 -11.66 4.04
C ASP A 131 5.57 -12.92 3.28
N LYS A 132 6.07 -13.94 3.99
CA LYS A 132 6.32 -15.27 3.40
C LYS A 132 5.07 -15.86 2.77
N TYR A 133 3.94 -15.81 3.47
CA TYR A 133 2.67 -16.32 2.94
C TYR A 133 2.21 -15.56 1.69
N MET A 134 2.51 -14.27 1.60
CA MET A 134 2.19 -13.41 0.46
C MET A 134 3.23 -13.48 -0.68
N THR A 135 4.29 -14.28 -0.54
CA THR A 135 5.34 -14.42 -1.57
C THR A 135 4.73 -14.90 -2.89
N PRO A 136 4.95 -14.19 -4.00
CA PRO A 136 4.41 -14.61 -5.29
C PRO A 136 5.09 -15.91 -5.76
N PRO A 137 4.43 -16.70 -6.64
CA PRO A 137 4.91 -18.02 -7.04
C PRO A 137 6.35 -18.05 -7.60
N ASP A 138 6.75 -17.02 -8.33
CA ASP A 138 8.08 -16.84 -8.93
C ASP A 138 9.19 -16.59 -7.90
N ALA A 139 8.85 -16.03 -6.72
CA ALA A 139 9.78 -15.78 -5.63
C ALA A 139 9.92 -16.96 -4.64
N LEU A 140 9.08 -18.00 -4.75
CA LEU A 140 9.07 -19.14 -3.81
C LEU A 140 10.39 -19.94 -3.81
N GLU A 141 11.06 -20.07 -4.95
CA GLU A 141 12.34 -20.80 -5.02
C GLU A 141 13.44 -20.06 -4.24
N THR A 142 13.49 -18.73 -4.35
CA THR A 142 14.41 -17.91 -3.58
C THR A 142 14.14 -18.05 -2.10
N LEU A 143 12.88 -17.98 -1.68
CA LEU A 143 12.49 -18.17 -0.28
C LEU A 143 12.91 -19.56 0.25
N ALA A 144 12.67 -20.62 -0.52
CA ALA A 144 13.06 -21.98 -0.15
C ALA A 144 14.59 -22.14 0.00
N ARG A 145 15.38 -21.43 -0.82
CA ARG A 145 16.84 -21.38 -0.68
C ARG A 145 17.26 -20.67 0.60
N GLU A 146 16.58 -19.58 0.97
CA GLU A 146 16.85 -18.90 2.24
C GLU A 146 16.49 -19.77 3.45
N GLU A 147 15.38 -20.50 3.40
CA GLU A 147 15.00 -21.44 4.48
C GLU A 147 16.09 -22.48 4.73
N ARG A 148 16.70 -23.00 3.64
CA ARG A 148 17.85 -23.91 3.74
C ARG A 148 19.08 -23.23 4.31
N TRP A 149 19.39 -22.01 3.87
CA TRP A 149 20.57 -21.27 4.33
C TRP A 149 20.52 -20.97 5.83
N PHE A 150 19.37 -20.53 6.33
CA PHE A 150 19.24 -20.09 7.72
C PHE A 150 18.98 -21.25 8.69
N GLU A 151 18.79 -22.48 8.20
CA GLU A 151 18.70 -23.73 8.99
C GLU A 151 17.80 -23.61 10.23
N ARG A 152 16.65 -22.96 10.10
CA ARG A 152 15.77 -22.75 11.24
C ARG A 152 15.13 -24.06 11.67
N ARG A 153 15.24 -24.40 12.96
CA ARG A 153 14.61 -25.59 13.58
C ARG A 153 13.11 -25.72 13.30
N HIS A 154 12.45 -24.58 13.05
CA HIS A 154 11.01 -24.49 12.82
C HIS A 154 10.65 -24.05 11.39
N GLY A 155 11.51 -24.34 10.42
CA GLY A 155 11.24 -24.10 9.00
C GLY A 155 9.96 -24.81 8.55
N VAL A 156 9.24 -24.20 7.61
CA VAL A 156 8.06 -24.79 6.97
C VAL A 156 8.45 -26.04 6.15
N GLY A 157 9.72 -26.13 5.75
CA GLY A 157 10.29 -27.18 4.89
C GLY A 157 10.76 -28.47 5.59
N GLY A 158 10.30 -28.79 6.80
CA GLY A 158 10.64 -30.06 7.45
C GLY A 158 10.04 -31.33 6.81
N SER A 159 9.20 -31.20 5.78
CA SER A 159 8.67 -32.35 5.04
C SER A 159 9.35 -32.42 3.66
N PRO A 160 10.21 -33.44 3.40
CA PRO A 160 10.97 -33.57 2.14
C PRO A 160 10.14 -33.78 0.87
N ALA A 161 8.80 -33.74 0.92
CA ALA A 161 7.95 -34.31 -0.12
C ALA A 161 6.83 -33.41 -0.67
N CYS A 162 6.67 -32.16 -0.22
CA CYS A 162 5.45 -31.40 -0.56
C CYS A 162 5.76 -30.17 -1.43
N GLY A 163 5.86 -30.39 -2.74
CA GLY A 163 5.80 -29.34 -3.77
C GLY A 163 4.41 -28.71 -3.94
N LEU A 164 3.63 -28.62 -2.87
CA LEU A 164 2.35 -27.92 -2.86
C LEU A 164 2.43 -26.75 -1.88
N PRO A 165 1.83 -25.60 -2.19
CA PRO A 165 1.72 -24.49 -1.26
C PRO A 165 0.88 -24.96 -0.06
N VAL A 166 1.56 -25.41 0.98
CA VAL A 166 0.93 -25.72 2.26
C VAL A 166 0.38 -24.40 2.77
N HIS A 167 -0.95 -24.29 2.85
CA HIS A 167 -1.60 -23.14 3.49
C HIS A 167 -0.94 -22.95 4.85
N GLY A 168 -0.38 -21.75 5.11
CA GLY A 168 0.42 -21.51 6.32
C GLY A 168 -0.26 -21.94 7.63
N SER A 169 -1.58 -21.99 7.67
CA SER A 169 -2.36 -22.52 8.79
C SER A 169 -2.08 -23.98 9.18
N GLU A 170 -1.54 -24.80 8.27
CA GLU A 170 -1.36 -26.24 8.50
C GLU A 170 -0.04 -26.58 9.20
N THR A 171 0.93 -25.67 9.20
CA THR A 171 2.19 -25.92 9.91
C THR A 171 1.91 -26.02 11.43
N PRO A 172 2.56 -26.96 12.15
CA PRO A 172 2.36 -27.12 13.59
C PRO A 172 2.54 -25.82 14.39
N ARG A 173 3.47 -24.95 13.98
CA ARG A 173 3.74 -23.65 14.62
C ARG A 173 2.57 -22.68 14.46
N PHE A 174 1.87 -22.69 13.32
CA PHE A 174 0.77 -21.76 13.07
C PHE A 174 -0.58 -22.22 13.62
N ARG A 175 -0.72 -23.50 13.99
CA ARG A 175 -1.93 -23.99 14.67
C ARG A 175 -2.21 -23.25 15.98
N ALA A 176 -1.17 -22.83 16.69
CA ALA A 176 -1.29 -22.01 17.90
C ALA A 176 -1.99 -20.65 17.62
N PHE A 177 -1.82 -20.11 16.42
CA PHE A 177 -2.37 -18.81 16.01
C PHE A 177 -3.73 -18.91 15.28
N LYS A 178 -4.49 -20.01 15.48
CA LYS A 178 -5.79 -20.23 14.81
C LYS A 178 -6.75 -19.03 14.90
N HIS A 179 -6.75 -18.32 16.03
CA HIS A 179 -7.61 -17.15 16.25
C HIS A 179 -7.15 -15.93 15.43
N LEU A 180 -5.84 -15.73 15.31
CA LEU A 180 -5.26 -14.67 14.48
C LEU A 180 -5.56 -14.92 13.01
N TRP A 181 -5.36 -16.15 12.53
CA TRP A 181 -5.71 -16.53 11.16
C TRP A 181 -7.20 -16.36 10.86
N LYS A 182 -8.07 -16.73 11.81
CA LYS A 182 -9.51 -16.45 11.71
C LYS A 182 -9.77 -14.95 11.55
N ALA A 183 -9.16 -14.11 12.39
CA ALA A 183 -9.33 -12.65 12.31
C ALA A 183 -8.84 -12.08 10.96
N VAL A 184 -7.69 -12.55 10.46
CA VAL A 184 -7.17 -12.16 9.13
C VAL A 184 -8.12 -12.56 8.01
N ASN A 185 -8.64 -13.79 8.05
CA ASN A 185 -9.58 -14.30 7.04
C ASN A 185 -10.92 -13.56 7.09
N ASP A 186 -11.43 -13.28 8.29
CA ASP A 186 -12.67 -12.53 8.49
C ASP A 186 -12.51 -11.09 7.95
N ARG A 187 -11.38 -10.43 8.22
CA ARG A 187 -11.07 -9.12 7.64
C ARG A 187 -10.96 -9.16 6.12
N MET A 188 -10.35 -10.19 5.54
CA MET A 188 -10.27 -10.35 4.08
C MET A 188 -11.67 -10.48 3.46
N LYS A 189 -12.56 -11.28 4.07
CA LYS A 189 -13.95 -11.41 3.63
C LYS A 189 -14.71 -10.09 3.71
N GLU A 190 -14.54 -9.34 4.79
CA GLU A 190 -15.14 -8.01 4.97
C GLU A 190 -14.74 -7.07 3.83
N VAL A 191 -13.43 -6.97 3.55
CA VAL A 191 -12.97 -6.05 2.49
C VAL A 191 -13.42 -6.50 1.10
N HIS A 192 -13.42 -7.80 0.80
CA HIS A 192 -13.98 -8.29 -0.46
C HIS A 192 -15.48 -7.96 -0.58
N ALA A 193 -16.25 -8.09 0.50
CA ALA A 193 -17.66 -7.73 0.50
C ALA A 193 -17.87 -6.22 0.32
N GLU A 194 -17.04 -5.37 0.94
CA GLU A 194 -17.07 -3.92 0.74
C GLU A 194 -16.76 -3.53 -0.71
N GLU A 195 -15.73 -4.12 -1.32
CA GLU A 195 -15.40 -3.88 -2.72
C GLU A 195 -16.51 -4.35 -3.66
N GLN A 196 -17.12 -5.51 -3.41
CA GLN A 196 -18.29 -5.98 -4.17
C GLN A 196 -19.47 -5.01 -4.06
N ARG A 197 -19.79 -4.52 -2.86
CA ARG A 197 -20.84 -3.49 -2.65
C ARG A 197 -20.50 -2.22 -3.41
N ARG A 198 -19.24 -1.81 -3.43
CA ARG A 198 -18.76 -0.65 -4.16
C ARG A 198 -18.93 -0.83 -5.67
N GLN A 199 -18.49 -1.96 -6.22
CA GLN A 199 -18.64 -2.28 -7.64
C GLN A 199 -20.12 -2.31 -8.04
N ALA A 200 -21.00 -2.86 -7.19
CA ALA A 200 -22.45 -2.83 -7.42
C ALA A 200 -23.01 -1.39 -7.46
N LYS A 201 -22.52 -0.49 -6.59
CA LYS A 201 -22.90 0.95 -6.61
C LYS A 201 -22.42 1.63 -7.89
N ILE A 202 -21.20 1.33 -8.34
CA ILE A 202 -20.63 1.88 -9.59
C ILE A 202 -21.44 1.36 -10.78
N ALA A 203 -21.72 0.06 -10.85
CA ALA A 203 -22.50 -0.55 -11.93
C ALA A 203 -23.91 0.06 -12.06
N LYS A 204 -24.54 0.44 -10.94
CA LYS A 204 -25.87 1.09 -10.94
C LYS A 204 -25.84 2.51 -11.52
N ALA A 205 -24.72 3.22 -11.42
CA ALA A 205 -24.61 4.61 -11.86
C ALA A 205 -23.17 4.95 -12.29
N PRO A 206 -22.66 4.38 -13.41
CA PRO A 206 -21.25 4.48 -13.78
C PRO A 206 -20.81 5.94 -13.97
N ASN A 207 -21.69 6.78 -14.53
CA ASN A 207 -21.46 8.20 -14.79
C ASN A 207 -21.34 9.06 -13.51
N ALA A 208 -21.74 8.53 -12.35
CA ALA A 208 -21.70 9.25 -11.07
C ALA A 208 -20.39 9.04 -10.30
N TYR A 209 -19.63 8.00 -10.64
CA TYR A 209 -18.39 7.63 -9.95
C TYR A 209 -17.15 7.80 -10.82
N THR A 210 -17.28 8.21 -12.08
CA THR A 210 -16.14 8.46 -12.98
C THR A 210 -16.21 9.88 -13.53
N CYS A 211 -15.07 10.57 -13.57
CA CYS A 211 -15.02 11.90 -14.17
C CYS A 211 -15.34 11.78 -15.66
N ALA A 212 -16.33 12.54 -16.11
CA ALA A 212 -16.87 12.43 -17.46
C ALA A 212 -15.97 13.05 -18.55
N ARG A 213 -14.88 13.74 -18.18
CA ARG A 213 -13.89 14.23 -19.15
C ARG A 213 -13.05 13.05 -19.65
N GLU A 214 -13.03 12.85 -20.96
CA GLU A 214 -12.19 11.85 -21.61
C GLU A 214 -10.70 12.02 -21.21
N GLY A 215 -10.04 10.90 -20.90
CA GLY A 215 -8.64 10.88 -20.45
C GLY A 215 -8.39 11.32 -19.00
N CYS A 216 -9.40 11.80 -18.26
CA CYS A 216 -9.21 12.21 -16.86
C CYS A 216 -8.89 11.02 -15.94
N GLY A 217 -9.61 9.90 -16.08
CA GLY A 217 -9.35 8.65 -15.34
C GLY A 217 -9.63 8.68 -13.84
N ILE A 218 -10.00 9.83 -13.27
CA ILE A 218 -10.34 9.94 -11.84
C ILE A 218 -11.70 9.32 -11.56
N GLN A 219 -11.74 8.52 -10.52
CA GLN A 219 -12.93 7.88 -9.99
C GLN A 219 -13.20 8.34 -8.56
N ALA A 220 -14.46 8.39 -8.18
CA ALA A 220 -14.88 8.75 -6.84
C ALA A 220 -15.17 7.49 -6.01
N THR A 221 -14.92 7.57 -4.70
CA THR A 221 -15.39 6.55 -3.74
C THR A 221 -16.86 6.79 -3.36
N ASN A 222 -17.33 8.03 -3.44
CA ASN A 222 -18.70 8.44 -3.18
C ASN A 222 -19.21 9.39 -4.28
N LYS A 223 -20.53 9.46 -4.49
CA LYS A 223 -21.12 10.34 -5.52
C LYS A 223 -20.87 11.83 -5.25
N ALA A 224 -20.72 12.22 -3.98
CA ALA A 224 -20.52 13.60 -3.58
C ALA A 224 -19.14 14.16 -3.96
N ALA A 225 -18.17 13.29 -4.29
CA ALA A 225 -16.83 13.73 -4.68
C ALA A 225 -16.79 14.52 -5.98
N PHE A 226 -17.80 14.32 -6.83
CA PHE A 226 -17.87 14.98 -8.13
C PHE A 226 -19.04 15.94 -8.22
N LYS A 227 -18.83 17.02 -8.96
CA LYS A 227 -19.86 18.00 -9.26
C LYS A 227 -20.62 17.53 -10.49
N SER A 228 -21.92 17.33 -10.35
CA SER A 228 -22.81 17.02 -11.47
C SER A 228 -22.99 18.26 -12.36
N CYS A 229 -23.27 18.06 -13.65
CA CYS A 229 -23.64 19.18 -14.52
C CYS A 229 -24.92 19.87 -14.01
N GLY A 230 -24.87 21.19 -13.88
CA GLY A 230 -26.01 22.03 -13.48
C GLY A 230 -27.04 22.31 -14.58
N GLY A 231 -26.81 21.84 -15.81
CA GLY A 231 -27.74 22.03 -16.92
C GLY A 231 -28.88 21.00 -16.98
N SER A 232 -29.80 21.19 -17.94
CA SER A 232 -31.03 20.40 -18.11
C SER A 232 -30.84 19.05 -18.81
N CYS A 233 -29.63 18.48 -18.80
CA CYS A 233 -29.40 17.15 -19.37
C CYS A 233 -30.14 16.05 -18.56
N PRO A 234 -30.62 14.98 -19.22
CA PRO A 234 -31.30 13.87 -18.57
C PRO A 234 -30.46 13.26 -17.43
N PRO A 235 -31.07 12.86 -16.30
CA PRO A 235 -30.35 12.30 -15.15
C PRO A 235 -29.46 11.09 -15.47
N GLU A 236 -29.85 10.27 -16.43
CA GLU A 236 -29.18 9.02 -16.82
C GLU A 236 -27.82 9.29 -17.47
N ILE A 237 -27.74 10.37 -18.25
CA ILE A 237 -26.53 10.79 -18.97
C ILE A 237 -25.86 12.01 -18.32
N LYS A 238 -26.32 12.44 -17.14
CA LYS A 238 -25.82 13.63 -16.46
C LYS A 238 -24.36 13.40 -16.03
N PRO A 239 -23.39 14.09 -16.65
CA PRO A 239 -21.98 13.86 -16.36
C PRO A 239 -21.61 14.43 -15.00
N HIS A 240 -20.61 13.82 -14.38
CA HIS A 240 -20.00 14.26 -13.13
C HIS A 240 -18.53 14.58 -13.36
N TYR A 241 -18.03 15.65 -12.71
CA TYR A 241 -16.68 16.16 -12.92
C TYR A 241 -15.93 16.29 -11.61
N CYS A 242 -14.65 15.91 -11.62
CA CYS A 242 -13.75 16.11 -10.49
C CYS A 242 -13.36 17.58 -10.28
N SER A 243 -13.45 18.42 -11.32
CA SER A 243 -13.09 19.84 -11.27
C SER A 243 -13.91 20.67 -12.26
N LYS A 244 -13.95 21.99 -12.03
CA LYS A 244 -14.59 22.95 -12.97
C LYS A 244 -13.87 22.98 -14.32
N GLU A 245 -12.57 22.76 -14.34
CA GLU A 245 -11.79 22.71 -15.58
C GLU A 245 -12.18 21.50 -16.44
N CYS A 246 -12.32 20.31 -15.83
CA CYS A 246 -12.79 19.12 -16.54
C CYS A 246 -14.19 19.35 -17.13
N GLN A 247 -15.08 20.00 -16.37
CA GLN A 247 -16.41 20.37 -16.87
C GLN A 247 -16.33 21.33 -18.07
N ARG A 248 -15.52 22.39 -18.01
CA ARG A 248 -15.38 23.36 -19.11
C ARG A 248 -14.81 22.74 -20.39
N THR A 249 -13.83 21.84 -20.24
CA THR A 249 -13.21 21.14 -21.36
C THR A 249 -14.20 20.20 -22.02
N ASP A 250 -14.86 19.36 -21.23
CA ASP A 250 -15.88 18.43 -21.69
C ASP A 250 -17.09 19.15 -22.32
N TRP A 251 -17.48 20.29 -21.76
CA TRP A 251 -18.51 21.17 -22.31
C TRP A 251 -18.21 21.59 -23.75
N ARG A 252 -17.00 22.11 -23.98
CA ARG A 252 -16.57 22.59 -25.30
C ARG A 252 -16.48 21.45 -26.33
N GLN A 253 -16.00 20.28 -25.91
CA GLN A 253 -15.74 19.15 -26.80
C GLN A 253 -17.00 18.38 -27.18
N ARG A 254 -17.78 17.93 -26.17
CA ARG A 254 -18.93 17.03 -26.40
C ARG A 254 -20.21 17.48 -25.71
N HIS A 255 -20.14 17.90 -24.45
CA HIS A 255 -21.34 17.94 -23.60
C HIS A 255 -22.33 19.05 -24.00
N LYS A 256 -21.87 20.16 -24.59
CA LYS A 256 -22.74 21.23 -25.10
C LYS A 256 -23.79 20.74 -26.11
N ARG A 257 -23.51 19.66 -26.85
CA ARG A 257 -24.45 19.10 -27.85
C ARG A 257 -25.63 18.39 -27.20
N ILE A 258 -25.43 17.79 -26.02
CA ILE A 258 -26.42 16.97 -25.30
C ILE A 258 -27.08 17.72 -24.14
N CYS A 259 -26.50 18.80 -23.66
CA CYS A 259 -27.05 19.61 -22.57
C CYS A 259 -27.97 20.72 -23.11
N ARG A 260 -29.13 20.34 -23.66
CA ARG A 260 -30.13 21.28 -24.18
C ARG A 260 -31.47 21.08 -23.47
N PRO A 261 -32.22 22.15 -23.15
CA PRO A 261 -33.59 22.03 -22.67
C PRO A 261 -34.46 21.33 -23.73
N GLY A 262 -35.24 20.32 -23.34
CA GLY A 262 -36.18 19.62 -24.23
C GLY A 262 -35.53 18.73 -25.30
N SER A 263 -34.27 18.32 -25.12
CA SER A 263 -33.65 17.38 -26.04
C SER A 263 -34.19 15.97 -25.81
N ASP A 264 -35.12 15.52 -26.65
CA ASP A 264 -35.59 14.12 -26.72
C ASP A 264 -34.53 13.21 -27.37
N ILE A 265 -33.26 13.37 -27.02
CA ILE A 265 -32.21 12.48 -27.52
C ILE A 265 -32.52 11.09 -26.93
N PRO A 266 -32.82 10.08 -27.78
CA PRO A 266 -33.08 8.75 -27.29
C PRO A 266 -31.87 8.29 -26.48
N VAL A 267 -32.08 7.83 -25.25
CA VAL A 267 -31.01 7.34 -24.36
C VAL A 267 -30.14 6.29 -25.06
N ASN A 268 -30.73 5.54 -26.00
CA ASN A 268 -30.08 4.51 -26.81
C ASN A 268 -29.18 5.07 -27.94
N ALA A 269 -29.38 6.30 -28.39
CA ALA A 269 -28.58 6.94 -29.45
C ALA A 269 -27.25 7.50 -28.93
N LEU A 270 -27.13 7.66 -27.61
CA LEU A 270 -25.88 7.98 -26.93
C LEU A 270 -25.25 6.68 -26.43
N VAL A 271 -24.68 5.91 -27.35
CA VAL A 271 -23.62 4.96 -26.98
C VAL A 271 -22.50 5.83 -26.43
N LEU A 272 -22.43 5.96 -25.10
CA LEU A 272 -21.22 6.44 -24.44
C LEU A 272 -20.12 5.53 -24.98
N HIS A 273 -19.21 6.10 -25.78
CA HIS A 273 -18.06 5.37 -26.28
C HIS A 273 -17.41 4.65 -25.09
N ASP A 274 -17.42 3.33 -25.16
CA ASP A 274 -16.69 2.46 -24.27
C ASP A 274 -15.24 2.93 -24.32
N SER A 275 -14.83 3.64 -23.28
CA SER A 275 -13.61 4.44 -23.27
C SER A 275 -12.41 3.53 -23.06
N SER A 276 -12.15 2.66 -24.02
CA SER A 276 -10.84 2.04 -24.27
C SER A 276 -9.98 3.02 -25.08
N ALA A 277 -9.88 4.27 -24.64
CA ALA A 277 -9.06 5.28 -25.30
C ALA A 277 -7.60 5.12 -24.85
N VAL A 278 -6.74 4.76 -25.80
CA VAL A 278 -5.27 4.79 -25.70
C VAL A 278 -4.81 6.22 -25.44
N LEU A 279 -4.00 6.41 -24.39
CA LEU A 279 -3.44 7.68 -23.95
C LEU A 279 -2.58 8.34 -25.05
N GLN A 280 -2.90 9.58 -25.43
CA GLN A 280 -1.99 10.46 -26.16
C GLN A 280 -1.32 11.43 -25.18
N LEU A 281 0.01 11.35 -25.12
CA LEU A 281 0.90 12.11 -24.23
C LEU A 281 0.85 13.63 -24.49
N GLY A 282 0.70 14.41 -23.43
CA GLY A 282 1.01 15.84 -23.40
C GLY A 282 2.45 16.10 -22.92
N LYS A 283 3.05 17.22 -23.35
CA LYS A 283 4.42 17.61 -22.98
C LYS A 283 4.53 17.96 -21.48
N PRO A 284 5.57 17.52 -20.75
CA PRO A 284 5.80 17.87 -19.36
C PRO A 284 6.40 19.28 -19.25
N GLY A 285 5.94 20.09 -18.29
CA GLY A 285 6.53 21.42 -18.05
C GLY A 285 5.85 22.35 -17.05
N ALA A 286 4.79 21.93 -16.34
CA ALA A 286 4.19 22.78 -15.31
C ALA A 286 4.70 22.38 -13.92
N SER A 287 5.42 23.28 -13.24
CA SER A 287 5.64 23.22 -11.79
C SER A 287 4.31 23.50 -11.08
N PHE A 288 3.94 22.69 -10.09
CA PHE A 288 2.79 22.94 -9.23
C PHE A 288 3.18 23.86 -8.08
N ASP A 289 2.34 24.85 -7.77
CA ASP A 289 2.45 25.60 -6.52
C ASP A 289 2.01 24.69 -5.37
N GLU A 290 2.82 24.62 -4.31
CA GLU A 290 2.67 23.69 -3.18
C GLU A 290 1.31 23.80 -2.46
N VAL A 291 0.66 24.97 -2.59
CA VAL A 291 -0.62 25.32 -1.94
C VAL A 291 -1.82 24.54 -2.51
N ASP A 292 -1.73 23.98 -3.72
CA ASP A 292 -2.86 23.30 -4.40
C ASP A 292 -2.80 21.76 -4.36
N VAL A 293 -1.81 21.18 -3.67
CA VAL A 293 -1.55 19.73 -3.67
C VAL A 293 -2.43 18.99 -2.67
N VAL A 294 -2.57 19.56 -1.47
CA VAL A 294 -3.26 18.93 -0.34
C VAL A 294 -4.42 19.82 0.11
N ASN A 295 -5.64 19.28 0.08
CA ASN A 295 -6.74 19.90 0.80
C ASN A 295 -6.58 19.59 2.30
N GLU A 296 -6.51 20.63 3.13
CA GLU A 296 -6.41 20.48 4.59
C GLU A 296 -7.67 19.86 5.21
N GLU A 297 -8.83 20.05 4.58
CA GLU A 297 -10.09 19.43 4.98
C GLU A 297 -10.22 18.03 4.34
N GLU A 298 -10.65 17.04 5.13
CA GLU A 298 -10.93 15.68 4.65
C GLU A 298 -11.99 15.72 3.53
N GLY A 299 -11.49 15.63 2.31
CA GLY A 299 -12.31 15.65 1.12
C GLY A 299 -13.02 14.32 0.87
N PRO A 300 -14.06 14.33 0.02
CA PRO A 300 -14.67 13.09 -0.44
C PRO A 300 -13.65 12.26 -1.22
N GLY A 301 -13.41 11.02 -0.77
CA GLY A 301 -12.33 10.18 -1.31
C GLY A 301 -12.39 9.99 -2.84
N THR A 302 -11.27 10.21 -3.50
CA THR A 302 -11.06 9.98 -4.93
C THR A 302 -9.99 8.91 -5.16
N GLN A 303 -9.94 8.36 -6.36
CA GLN A 303 -8.92 7.42 -6.78
C GLN A 303 -8.56 7.58 -8.26
N ILE A 304 -7.35 7.18 -8.63
CA ILE A 304 -6.88 7.12 -10.02
C ILE A 304 -6.09 5.84 -10.23
N ASN A 305 -6.25 5.21 -11.39
CA ASN A 305 -5.42 4.10 -11.81
C ASN A 305 -4.20 4.63 -12.56
N ILE A 306 -3.02 4.17 -12.16
CA ILE A 306 -1.71 4.51 -12.72
C ILE A 306 -1.16 3.24 -13.38
N PRO A 307 -0.90 3.23 -14.68
CA PRO A 307 -0.25 2.09 -15.32
C PRO A 307 1.23 2.04 -14.89
N GLY A 308 1.67 0.85 -14.51
CA GLY A 308 3.07 0.55 -14.16
C GLY A 308 3.91 0.23 -15.39
N PRO A 309 5.25 0.33 -15.27
CA PRO A 309 6.18 0.12 -16.39
C PRO A 309 6.18 -1.34 -16.92
N ASP A 310 5.80 -2.29 -16.08
CA ASP A 310 5.65 -3.72 -16.38
C ASP A 310 4.26 -4.10 -16.92
N GLY A 311 3.39 -3.10 -17.15
CA GLY A 311 1.99 -3.32 -17.51
C GLY A 311 1.07 -3.61 -16.31
N SER A 312 1.59 -3.61 -15.08
CA SER A 312 0.76 -3.63 -13.88
C SER A 312 -0.10 -2.37 -13.78
N GLN A 313 -1.11 -2.38 -12.90
CA GLN A 313 -1.91 -1.19 -12.59
C GLN A 313 -1.92 -0.94 -11.09
N TYR A 314 -1.59 0.29 -10.71
CA TYR A 314 -1.64 0.75 -9.33
C TYR A 314 -2.86 1.65 -9.15
N THR A 315 -3.67 1.40 -8.12
CA THR A 315 -4.75 2.32 -7.75
C THR A 315 -4.30 3.20 -6.59
N VAL A 316 -4.16 4.50 -6.85
CA VAL A 316 -3.94 5.50 -5.79
C VAL A 316 -5.29 5.96 -5.29
N LYS A 317 -5.53 5.85 -3.98
CA LYS A 317 -6.73 6.37 -3.31
C LYS A 317 -6.31 7.51 -2.38
N SER A 318 -7.06 8.61 -2.38
CA SER A 318 -6.80 9.71 -1.45
C SER A 318 -8.07 10.49 -1.12
N GLN A 319 -8.16 10.98 0.11
CA GLN A 319 -9.17 11.94 0.55
C GLN A 319 -8.67 13.38 0.46
N ASN A 320 -7.34 13.57 0.43
CA ASN A 320 -6.72 14.88 0.62
C ASN A 320 -5.95 15.37 -0.62
N LEU A 321 -5.62 14.47 -1.56
CA LEU A 321 -4.96 14.88 -2.81
C LEU A 321 -5.96 15.51 -3.78
N SER A 322 -5.56 16.64 -4.37
CA SER A 322 -6.38 17.29 -5.38
C SER A 322 -6.46 16.44 -6.67
N PRO A 323 -7.57 16.49 -7.41
CA PRO A 323 -7.68 15.80 -8.70
C PRO A 323 -6.57 16.15 -9.70
N ASP A 324 -6.08 17.38 -9.67
CA ASP A 324 -4.97 17.84 -10.52
C ASP A 324 -3.66 17.14 -10.16
N PHE A 325 -3.33 17.06 -8.87
CA PHE A 325 -2.15 16.34 -8.43
C PHE A 325 -2.23 14.83 -8.70
N MET A 326 -3.41 14.21 -8.56
CA MET A 326 -3.58 12.79 -8.91
C MET A 326 -3.34 12.51 -10.40
N ARG A 327 -3.74 13.43 -11.29
CA ARG A 327 -3.40 13.35 -12.73
C ARG A 327 -1.90 13.51 -12.94
N TYR A 328 -1.30 14.49 -12.28
CA TYR A 328 0.15 14.70 -12.33
C TYR A 328 0.92 13.43 -11.91
N LEU A 329 0.55 12.79 -10.80
CA LEU A 329 1.17 11.54 -10.36
C LEU A 329 1.08 10.46 -11.44
N ARG A 330 -0.11 10.24 -12.00
CA ARG A 330 -0.31 9.27 -13.09
C ARG A 330 0.59 9.60 -14.28
N ASP A 331 0.55 10.83 -14.74
CA ASP A 331 1.22 11.24 -15.98
C ASP A 331 2.76 11.21 -15.83
N ASN A 332 3.32 11.42 -14.62
CA ASN A 332 4.76 11.33 -14.38
C ASN A 332 5.25 9.90 -14.14
N VAL A 333 4.50 9.07 -13.41
CA VAL A 333 4.87 7.66 -13.20
C VAL A 333 4.84 6.88 -14.51
N SER A 334 3.89 7.17 -15.40
CA SER A 334 3.82 6.52 -16.71
C SER A 334 4.95 6.90 -17.69
N ASN A 335 5.70 7.95 -17.39
CA ASN A 335 6.80 8.44 -18.25
C ASN A 335 8.20 8.01 -17.76
N SER A 336 8.28 7.34 -16.61
CA SER A 336 9.53 6.89 -15.98
C SER A 336 9.85 5.45 -16.36
#